data_AF-F4A0H4-F1
#
_entry.id   AF-F4A0H4-F1
#
_cell.length_a   1.000
_cell.length_b   1.000
_cell.length_c   1.000
_cell.angle_alpha   90.00
_cell.angle_beta   90.00
_cell.angle_gamma   90.00
#
_symmetry.space_group_name_H-M   'P 1'
#
loop_
_entity.id
_entity.type
_entity.pdbx_description
1 polymer ?
#
loop_
_entity_poly.entity_id
_entity_poly.type
_entity_poly.pdbx_seq_one_letter_code
_entity_poly.pdbx_strand_id
1 'polypeptide(L)' 'MLIKQKIKQFDIVRLIDGREGTVLEIYDFSNRPRGYDIELSEQEGEIVTVTDEQIDEVIWEKP' A
#
# COMPACT_ATOMS: atom_id res chain seq x y z
N MET A 1 -18.30 5.96 -5.70
CA MET A 1 -17.59 5.88 -4.40
C MET A 1 -16.98 4.49 -4.34
N LEU A 2 -15.74 4.34 -4.80
CA LEU A 2 -15.03 3.07 -4.69
C LEU A 2 -14.84 2.79 -3.20
N ILE A 3 -15.36 1.66 -2.73
CA ILE A 3 -15.11 1.18 -1.38
C ILE A 3 -13.60 0.97 -1.32
N LYS A 4 -12.85 1.88 -0.69
CA LYS A 4 -11.42 1.64 -0.41
C LYS A 4 -11.38 0.36 0.43
N GLN A 5 -10.93 -0.74 -0.15
CA GLN A 5 -10.69 -1.96 0.60
C GLN A 5 -9.78 -1.62 1.79
N LYS A 6 -10.06 -2.24 2.94
CA LYS A 6 -9.28 -1.99 4.14
C LYS A 6 -7.93 -2.68 4.00
N ILE A 7 -6.95 -1.94 3.47
CA ILE A 7 -5.55 -2.38 3.35
C ILE A 7 -5.01 -2.76 4.73
N LYS A 8 -4.41 -3.95 4.81
CA LYS A 8 -3.75 -4.52 5.99
C LYS A 8 -2.27 -4.70 5.73
N GLN A 9 -1.53 -4.89 6.82
CA GLN A 9 -0.13 -5.27 6.75
C GLN A 9 -0.01 -6.63 6.04
N PHE A 10 0.99 -6.73 5.15
CA PHE A 10 1.29 -7.84 4.26
C PHE A 10 0.31 -8.09 3.12
N ASP A 11 -0.67 -7.22 2.91
CA ASP A 11 -1.40 -7.21 1.64
C ASP A 11 -0.45 -6.84 0.50
N ILE A 12 -0.73 -7.32 -0.71
CA ILE A 12 -0.03 -6.90 -1.92
C ILE A 12 -0.92 -5.90 -2.64
N VAL A 13 -0.35 -4.76 -2.99
CA VAL A 13 -1.06 -3.65 -3.64
C VAL A 13 -0.39 -3.28 -4.96
N ARG A 14 -1.19 -2.74 -5.88
CA ARG A 14 -0.70 -2.03 -7.06
C ARG A 14 -0.78 -0.53 -6.83
N LEU A 15 0.31 0.17 -7.12
CA LEU A 15 0.38 1.63 -7.11
C LEU A 15 -0.17 2.21 -8.41
N ILE A 16 -0.61 3.46 -8.39
CA ILE A 16 -1.15 4.16 -9.57
C ILE A 16 -0.15 4.30 -10.73
N ASP A 17 1.15 4.15 -10.46
CA ASP A 17 2.22 4.16 -11.46
C ASP A 17 2.53 2.77 -12.06
N GLY A 18 1.75 1.75 -11.67
CA GLY A 18 1.85 0.38 -12.15
C GLY A 18 2.79 -0.52 -11.35
N ARG A 19 3.56 0.03 -10.40
CA ARG A 19 4.44 -0.79 -9.53
C ARG A 19 3.62 -1.59 -8.53
N GLU A 20 4.13 -2.75 -8.16
CA GLU A 20 3.50 -3.64 -7.18
C GLU A 20 4.40 -3.82 -5.96
N GLY A 21 3.80 -4.01 -4.80
CA GLY A 21 4.58 -4.26 -3.59
C GLY A 21 3.76 -4.71 -2.40
N THR A 22 4.48 -5.14 -1.37
CA THR A 22 3.90 -5.67 -0.12
C THR A 22 3.85 -4.58 0.94
N VAL A 23 2.70 -4.44 1.61
CA VAL A 23 2.52 -3.50 2.71
C VAL A 23 3.31 -3.96 3.92
N LEU A 24 4.33 -3.20 4.34
CA LEU A 24 5.15 -3.52 5.50
C LEU A 24 4.68 -2.80 6.77
N GLU A 25 4.32 -1.52 6.67
CA GLU A 25 3.87 -0.71 7.81
C GLU A 25 2.68 0.17 7.42
N ILE A 26 1.84 0.48 8.41
CA ILE A 26 0.66 1.34 8.22
C ILE A 26 0.70 2.46 9.25
N TYR A 27 0.69 3.70 8.75
CA TYR A 27 0.65 4.90 9.55
C TYR A 27 -0.75 5.51 9.53
N ASP A 28 -1.47 5.40 10.64
CA ASP A 28 -2.82 5.95 10.80
C ASP A 28 -2.85 6.95 11.97
N PHE A 29 -2.66 8.23 11.64
CA PHE A 29 -2.69 9.33 12.60
C PHE A 29 -3.92 10.20 12.32
N SER A 30 -4.67 10.55 13.37
CA SER A 30 -5.97 11.24 13.27
C SER A 30 -5.96 12.60 12.54
N ASN A 31 -4.79 13.20 12.30
CA ASN A 31 -4.61 14.49 11.64
C ASN A 31 -3.70 14.43 10.41
N ARG A 32 -3.45 13.25 9.84
CA ARG A 32 -2.63 13.07 8.63
C ARG A 32 -3.28 12.07 7.67
N PRO A 33 -3.01 12.16 6.36
CA PRO A 33 -3.37 11.09 5.44
C PRO A 33 -2.77 9.75 5.92
N ARG A 34 -3.51 8.67 5.72
CA ARG A 34 -3.02 7.33 6.00
C ARG A 34 -1.85 7.03 5.08
N GLY A 35 -0.74 6.57 5.67
CA GLY A 35 0.50 6.25 4.98
C GLY A 35 0.81 4.76 5.04
N TYR A 36 1.59 4.29 4.07
CA TYR A 36 2.00 2.89 3.95
C TYR A 36 3.45 2.83 3.51
N ASP A 37 4.25 2.00 4.17
CA ASP A 37 5.53 1.57 3.61
C ASP A 37 5.29 0.32 2.78
N ILE A 38 5.74 0.36 1.52
CA ILE A 38 5.57 -0.70 0.53
C ILE A 38 6.94 -1.19 0.07
N GLU A 39 7.23 -2.48 0.22
CA GLU A 39 8.39 -3.12 -0.39
C GLU A 39 8.06 -3.52 -1.83
N LEU A 40 8.78 -2.94 -2.80
CA LEU A 40 8.50 -3.14 -4.22
C LEU A 40 8.95 -4.53 -4.69
N SER A 41 8.07 -5.23 -5.41
CA SER A 41 8.34 -6.61 -5.86
C SER A 41 9.42 -6.72 -6.94
N GLU A 42 9.64 -5.66 -7.72
CA GLU A 42 10.63 -5.66 -8.81
C GLU A 42 12.04 -5.30 -8.35
N GLN A 43 12.20 -4.71 -7.16
CA GLN A 43 13.48 -4.24 -6.65
C GLN A 43 13.64 -4.63 -5.18
N GLU A 44 14.36 -5.73 -4.95
CA GLU A 44 14.61 -6.29 -3.62
C GLU A 44 15.17 -5.23 -2.65
N GLY A 45 14.50 -5.05 -1.51
CA GLY A 45 14.87 -4.09 -0.48
C GLY A 45 14.52 -2.63 -0.78
N GLU A 46 13.88 -2.30 -1.91
CA GLU A 46 13.34 -0.96 -2.13
C GLU A 46 12.03 -0.78 -1.39
N ILE A 47 12.01 0.18 -0.46
CA ILE A 47 10.83 0.57 0.31
C ILE A 47 10.43 1.99 -0.08
N VAL A 48 9.15 2.17 -0.40
CA VAL A 48 8.56 3.48 -0.68
C VAL A 48 7.43 3.77 0.29
N THR A 49 7.37 5.03 0.76
CA THR A 49 6.24 5.50 1.56
C THR A 49 5.21 6.15 0.65
N VAL A 50 3.96 5.68 0.69
CA VAL A 50 2.85 6.17 -0.13
C VAL A 50 1.62 6.48 0.72
N THR A 51 0.67 7.23 0.16
CA THR A 51 -0.65 7.48 0.76
C THR A 51 -1.74 6.68 0.06
N ASP A 52 -2.96 6.66 0.62
CA ASP A 52 -4.11 6.01 -0.04
C ASP A 52 -4.38 6.50 -1.47
N GLU A 53 -3.97 7.72 -1.84
CA GLU A 53 -4.20 8.29 -3.17
C GLU A 53 -3.23 7.74 -4.23
N GLN A 54 -2.17 7.07 -3.78
CA GLN A 54 -1.13 6.49 -4.63
C GLN A 54 -1.29 4.98 -4.79
N ILE A 55 -2.29 4.38 -4.13
CA ILE A 55 -2.65 2.96 -4.24
C ILE A 55 -3.87 2.85 -5.15
N ASP A 56 -3.75 2.03 -6.19
CA ASP A 56 -4.83 1.75 -7.15
C ASP A 56 -5.76 0.65 -6.59
N GLU A 57 -5.20 -0.51 -6.28
CA GLU A 57 -5.97 -1.67 -5.79
C GLU A 57 -5.15 -2.60 -4.88
N VAL A 58 -5.85 -3.41 -4.08
CA VAL A 58 -5.27 -4.57 -3.40
C VAL A 58 -5.38 -5.77 -4.35
N ILE A 59 -4.25 -6.31 -4.77
CA ILE A 59 -4.20 -7.46 -5.70
C ILE A 59 -4.16 -8.80 -4.97
N TRP A 60 -3.77 -8.79 -3.69
CA TRP A 60 -3.84 -9.95 -2.81
C TRP A 60 -4.04 -9.53 -1.35
N GLU A 61 -5.00 -10.16 -0.68
CA GLU A 61 -5.26 -9.95 0.74
C GLU A 61 -4.59 -11.05 1.57
N LYS A 62 -3.89 -10.65 2.64
CA LYS A 62 -3.44 -11.60 3.65
C LYS A 62 -4.65 -12.29 4.31
N PRO A 63 -4.63 -13.63 4.42
CA PRO A 63 -5.67 -14.41 5.12
C PRO A 63 -5.91 -13.96 6.56
#